data_AF-A0A661MD24-F1
#
_entry.id   AF-A0A661MD24-F1
#
_cell.length_a   1.000
_cell.length_b   1.000
_cell.length_c   1.000
_cell.angle_alpha   90.00
_cell.angle_beta   90.00
_cell.angle_gamma   90.00
#
_symmetry.space_group_name_H-M   'P 1'
#
loop_
_entity.id
_entity.type
_entity.pdbx_description
1 polymer ?
#
loop_
_entity_poly.entity_id
_entity_poly.type
_entity_poly.pdbx_seq_one_letter_code
_entity_poly.pdbx_strand_id
1 'polypeptide(L)'
;MSIKRSLARLAQTTPRQLDVASVRGALPGQSRKTEYGELHLIDEYLEPHHHHGRAPIVNALHVSTERLAQLALDPSLAGVDLQRALFLDTETTGLAGGTGTVPFLIGIGWFEDQSMRIQQMFLPELGREAPMLHWLRDRVQQSSCVVSFNGKTFDWPLLRNRFVLNRVRAPVLP
;
A
#
# COMPACT_ATOMS: atom_id res chain seq x y z
N MET A 1 29.09 2.27 -3.30
CA MET A 1 28.79 3.65 -2.84
C MET A 1 28.30 3.58 -1.40
N SER A 2 29.03 4.18 -0.45
CA SER A 2 28.83 3.94 0.98
C SER A 2 27.59 4.64 1.53
N ILE A 3 26.78 3.90 2.31
CA ILE A 3 25.61 4.35 3.10
C ILE A 3 25.87 5.67 3.86
N LYS A 4 27.12 5.92 4.26
CA LYS A 4 27.56 7.15 4.92
C LYS A 4 27.29 8.42 4.09
N ARG A 5 27.39 8.35 2.76
CA ARG A 5 27.14 9.51 1.87
C ARG A 5 25.65 9.82 1.73
N SER A 6 24.79 8.80 1.73
CA SER A 6 23.33 8.99 1.66
C SER A 6 22.77 9.57 2.96
N LEU A 7 23.27 9.12 4.11
CA LEU A 7 22.89 9.65 5.43
C LEU A 7 23.34 11.10 5.64
N ALA A 8 24.55 11.45 5.20
CA ALA A 8 25.04 12.84 5.26
C ALA A 8 24.18 13.80 4.42
N ARG A 9 23.62 13.33 3.29
CA ARG A 9 22.75 14.12 2.42
C ARG A 9 21.36 14.35 3.03
N LEU A 10 20.80 13.34 3.70
CA LEU A 10 19.54 13.46 4.47
C LEU A 10 19.66 14.37 5.69
N ALA A 11 20.84 14.44 6.30
CA ALA A 11 21.10 15.35 7.42
C ALA A 11 21.25 16.82 6.99
N GLN A 12 21.51 17.08 5.70
CA GLN A 12 21.70 18.42 5.13
C GLN A 12 20.45 18.98 4.44
N THR A 13 19.40 18.17 4.25
CA THR A 13 18.12 18.68 3.76
C THR A 13 17.42 19.40 4.90
N THR A 14 17.30 20.73 4.78
CA THR A 14 16.44 21.52 5.67
C THR A 14 15.04 20.89 5.63
N PRO A 15 14.44 20.52 6.78
CA PRO A 15 13.08 20.01 6.81
C PRO A 15 12.19 21.01 6.08
N ARG A 16 11.48 20.55 5.04
CA ARG A 16 10.50 21.39 4.36
C ARG A 16 9.53 21.86 5.44
N GLN A 17 9.53 23.15 5.71
CA GLN A 17 8.65 23.74 6.72
C GLN A 17 7.23 23.58 6.16
N LEU A 18 6.54 22.54 6.63
CA LEU A 18 5.15 22.30 6.28
C LEU A 18 4.37 23.44 6.92
N ASP A 19 3.74 24.24 6.08
CA ASP A 19 2.77 25.20 6.55
C ASP A 19 1.54 24.42 7.04
N VAL A 20 1.53 24.11 8.33
CA VAL A 20 0.45 23.35 8.98
C VAL A 20 -0.90 24.07 8.81
N ALA A 21 -0.90 25.40 8.59
CA ALA A 21 -2.13 26.15 8.35
C ALA A 21 -2.69 25.97 6.93
N SER A 22 -1.85 25.75 5.90
CA SER A 22 -2.33 25.33 4.56
C SER A 22 -2.66 23.85 4.46
N VAL A 23 -2.17 23.02 5.40
CA VAL A 23 -2.58 21.61 5.57
C VAL A 23 -3.85 21.48 6.43
N ARG A 24 -4.27 22.53 7.15
CA ARG A 24 -5.62 22.63 7.74
C ARG A 24 -6.63 22.86 6.61
N GLY A 25 -6.98 21.77 5.92
CA GLY A 25 -7.90 21.73 4.79
C GLY A 25 -8.49 20.34 4.62
N ALA A 26 -9.30 20.18 3.56
CA ALA A 26 -9.83 18.87 3.17
C ALA A 26 -8.67 17.89 2.88
N LEU A 27 -8.85 16.61 3.22
CA LEU A 27 -7.91 15.56 2.82
C LEU A 27 -7.71 15.59 1.29
N PRO A 28 -6.50 15.27 0.81
CA PRO A 28 -6.26 15.17 -0.62
C PRO A 28 -7.07 14.04 -1.24
N GLY A 29 -7.39 14.18 -2.53
CA GLY A 29 -8.19 13.22 -3.28
C GLY A 29 -9.69 13.50 -3.23
N GLN A 30 -10.48 12.44 -3.36
CA GLN A 30 -11.93 12.51 -3.46
C GLN A 30 -12.58 11.66 -2.37
N SER A 31 -13.71 12.15 -1.86
CA SER A 31 -14.61 11.38 -1.03
C SER A 31 -15.51 10.48 -1.87
N ARG A 32 -15.62 9.21 -1.50
CA ARG A 32 -16.58 8.25 -2.05
C ARG A 32 -17.46 7.71 -0.93
N LYS A 33 -18.78 7.79 -1.08
CA LYS A 33 -19.72 7.17 -0.14
C LYS A 33 -19.74 5.65 -0.38
N THR A 34 -19.55 4.89 0.69
CA THR A 34 -19.68 3.42 0.70
C THR A 34 -20.75 3.02 1.71
N GLU A 35 -21.17 1.75 1.70
CA GLU A 35 -22.06 1.21 2.72
C GLU A 35 -21.47 1.24 4.15
N TYR A 36 -20.15 1.40 4.27
CA TYR A 36 -19.40 1.41 5.54
C TYR A 36 -19.01 2.82 6.00
N GLY A 37 -19.38 3.86 5.24
CA GLY A 37 -19.03 5.26 5.51
C GLY A 37 -18.30 5.93 4.35
N GLU A 38 -17.72 7.10 4.61
CA GLU A 38 -17.01 7.90 3.62
C GLU A 38 -15.55 7.42 3.49
N LEU A 39 -15.15 7.09 2.26
CA LEU A 39 -13.80 6.70 1.90
C LEU A 39 -13.11 7.87 1.19
N HIS A 40 -12.02 8.38 1.75
CA HIS A 40 -11.19 9.40 1.10
C HIS A 40 -10.04 8.72 0.36
N LEU A 41 -9.93 8.94 -0.95
CA LEU A 41 -8.87 8.33 -1.73
C LEU A 41 -8.35 9.21 -2.87
N ILE A 42 -7.07 9.05 -3.18
CA ILE A 42 -6.47 9.46 -4.45
C ILE A 42 -6.45 8.23 -5.37
N ASP A 43 -6.78 8.43 -6.64
CA ASP A 43 -6.82 7.40 -7.68
C ASP A 43 -5.92 7.86 -8.83
N GLU A 44 -4.84 7.13 -9.09
CA GLU A 44 -3.84 7.46 -10.10
C GLU A 44 -3.65 6.29 -11.06
N TYR A 45 -3.38 6.60 -12.33
CA TYR A 45 -3.05 5.62 -13.35
C TYR A 45 -1.67 5.91 -13.89
N LEU A 46 -0.85 4.87 -13.92
CA LEU A 46 0.44 4.87 -14.57
C LEU A 46 0.31 4.07 -15.86
N GLU A 47 0.57 4.73 -16.98
CA GLU A 47 0.65 4.10 -18.30
C GLU A 47 1.70 2.98 -18.30
N PRO A 48 1.58 1.93 -19.13
CA PRO A 48 2.46 0.75 -19.07
C PRO A 48 3.96 1.10 -19.16
N HIS A 49 4.28 2.15 -19.91
CA HIS A 49 5.65 2.61 -20.15
C HIS A 49 6.12 3.68 -19.14
N HIS A 50 5.31 4.01 -18.12
CA HIS A 50 5.74 4.89 -17.04
C HIS A 50 6.97 4.29 -16.36
N HIS A 51 8.02 5.10 -16.21
CA HIS A 51 9.28 4.66 -15.62
C HIS A 51 9.28 4.89 -14.12
N HIS A 52 9.41 3.81 -13.35
CA HIS A 52 9.80 3.87 -11.95
C HIS A 52 11.33 3.68 -11.85
N GLY A 53 12.05 4.77 -11.60
CA GLY A 53 13.51 4.79 -11.69
C GLY A 53 13.97 4.50 -13.11
N ARG A 54 14.57 3.32 -13.34
CA ARG A 54 15.07 2.90 -14.67
C ARG A 54 14.20 1.87 -15.36
N ALA A 55 13.17 1.34 -14.69
CA ALA A 55 12.33 0.28 -15.21
C ALA A 55 10.95 0.82 -15.58
N PRO A 56 10.42 0.53 -16.79
CA PRO A 56 9.00 0.73 -17.06
C PRO A 56 8.17 -0.23 -16.21
N ILE A 57 7.04 0.23 -15.69
CA ILE A 57 6.20 -0.56 -14.77
C ILE A 57 5.67 -1.85 -15.38
N VAL A 58 5.39 -1.88 -16.69
CA VAL A 58 4.91 -3.08 -17.40
C VAL A 58 5.88 -4.26 -17.29
N ASN A 59 7.18 -4.00 -17.06
CA ASN A 59 8.16 -5.08 -16.90
C ASN A 59 7.87 -5.98 -15.70
N ALA A 60 7.12 -5.49 -14.69
CA ALA A 60 6.68 -6.32 -13.58
C ALA A 60 5.81 -7.50 -14.06
N LEU A 61 5.01 -7.33 -15.13
CA LEU A 61 4.16 -8.38 -15.70
C LEU A 61 4.93 -9.44 -16.48
N HIS A 62 6.18 -9.16 -16.83
CA HIS A 62 7.03 -10.04 -17.64
C HIS A 62 8.07 -10.82 -16.80
N VAL A 63 8.01 -10.70 -15.48
CA VAL A 63 8.86 -11.47 -14.57
C VAL A 63 8.45 -12.95 -14.61
N SER A 64 9.42 -13.86 -14.72
CA SER A 64 9.16 -15.30 -14.58
C SER A 64 8.85 -15.62 -13.12
N THR A 65 7.63 -16.11 -12.89
CA THR A 65 7.13 -16.53 -11.58
C THR A 65 7.86 -17.79 -11.08
N GLU A 66 8.34 -18.65 -11.97
CA GLU A 66 9.16 -19.81 -11.62
C GLU A 66 10.51 -19.37 -11.04
N ARG A 67 11.16 -18.38 -11.66
CA ARG A 67 12.40 -17.80 -11.12
C ARG A 67 12.14 -17.07 -9.81
N LEU A 68 11.03 -16.35 -9.71
CA LEU A 68 10.62 -15.69 -8.47
C LEU A 68 10.45 -16.72 -7.32
N ALA A 69 9.76 -17.82 -7.58
CA ALA A 69 9.57 -18.92 -6.63
C ALA A 69 10.90 -19.53 -6.18
N GLN A 70 11.84 -19.75 -7.09
CA GLN A 70 13.18 -20.25 -6.78
C GLN A 70 13.97 -19.27 -5.91
N LEU A 71 13.95 -17.97 -6.23
CA LEU A 71 14.65 -16.94 -5.46
C LEU A 71 14.04 -16.73 -4.07
N ALA A 72 12.71 -16.82 -3.96
CA ALA A 72 11.98 -16.69 -2.71
C ALA A 72 12.00 -17.97 -1.85
N LEU A 73 12.46 -19.09 -2.41
CA LEU A 73 12.35 -20.43 -1.83
C LEU A 73 10.90 -20.78 -1.45
N ASP A 74 9.96 -20.35 -2.31
CA ASP A 74 8.53 -20.51 -2.09
C ASP A 74 7.85 -21.01 -3.38
N PRO A 75 7.62 -22.33 -3.51
CA PRO A 75 7.00 -22.91 -4.71
C PRO A 75 5.59 -22.38 -5.00
N SER A 76 4.87 -21.84 -4.00
CA SER A 76 3.52 -21.31 -4.20
C SER A 76 3.51 -20.11 -5.16
N LEU A 77 4.64 -19.40 -5.27
CA LEU A 77 4.78 -18.24 -6.15
C LEU A 77 4.87 -18.60 -7.63
N ALA A 78 5.10 -19.87 -8.00
CA ALA A 78 5.26 -20.25 -9.41
C ALA A 78 3.95 -20.07 -10.21
N GLY A 79 2.80 -20.22 -9.56
CA GLY A 79 1.47 -20.16 -10.19
C GLY A 79 0.74 -18.82 -10.04
N VAL A 80 1.38 -17.79 -9.48
CA VAL A 80 0.70 -16.49 -9.27
C VAL A 80 0.52 -15.76 -10.60
N ASP A 81 -0.62 -15.10 -10.74
CA ASP A 81 -0.88 -14.22 -11.88
C ASP A 81 -0.45 -12.79 -11.55
N LEU A 82 0.66 -12.32 -12.11
CA LEU A 82 1.18 -10.98 -11.83
C LEU A 82 0.26 -9.84 -12.31
N GLN A 83 -0.67 -10.09 -13.22
CA GLN A 83 -1.71 -9.11 -13.58
C GLN A 83 -2.69 -8.87 -12.42
N ARG A 84 -2.83 -9.87 -11.54
CA ARG A 84 -3.67 -9.80 -10.34
C ARG A 84 -2.85 -9.63 -9.06
N ALA A 85 -1.58 -9.24 -9.15
CA ALA A 85 -0.78 -8.90 -7.98
C ALA A 85 -1.31 -7.62 -7.34
N LEU A 86 -1.48 -7.64 -6.00
CA LEU A 86 -1.82 -6.45 -5.22
C LEU A 86 -0.59 -5.96 -4.46
N PHE A 87 -0.09 -4.80 -4.83
CA PHE A 87 0.96 -4.09 -4.10
C PHE A 87 0.33 -3.38 -2.91
N LEU A 88 0.96 -3.49 -1.73
CA LEU A 88 0.46 -2.95 -0.47
C LEU A 88 1.59 -2.29 0.31
N ASP A 89 1.30 -1.11 0.83
CA ASP A 89 2.15 -0.35 1.75
C ASP A 89 1.28 0.46 2.71
N THR A 90 1.77 0.73 3.92
CA THR A 90 1.03 1.51 4.93
C THR A 90 1.89 2.59 5.55
N GLU A 91 1.30 3.77 5.75
CA GLU A 91 1.87 4.82 6.60
C GLU A 91 1.11 4.88 7.91
N THR A 92 1.84 4.92 9.01
CA THR A 92 1.29 4.63 10.33
C THR A 92 1.69 5.67 11.37
N THR A 93 0.89 5.83 12.42
CA THR A 93 1.16 6.78 13.51
C THR A 93 2.39 6.44 14.36
N GLY A 94 3.05 5.30 14.12
CA GLY A 94 4.26 4.90 14.82
C GLY A 94 4.76 3.52 14.38
N LEU A 95 5.97 3.15 14.82
CA LEU A 95 6.62 1.90 14.38
C LEU A 95 6.43 0.72 15.34
N ALA A 96 5.78 0.93 16.48
CA ALA A 96 5.73 -0.05 17.57
C ALA A 96 4.74 -1.21 17.33
N GLY A 97 3.93 -1.19 16.26
CA GLY A 97 3.02 -2.28 15.87
C GLY A 97 1.89 -2.61 16.88
N GLY A 98 1.89 -1.97 18.06
CA GLY A 98 0.88 -2.16 19.10
C GLY A 98 -0.50 -1.60 18.72
N THR A 99 -1.51 -1.88 19.55
CA THR A 99 -2.92 -1.53 19.29
C THR A 99 -3.21 -0.04 19.12
N GLY A 100 -2.32 0.83 19.60
CA GLY A 100 -2.38 2.29 19.39
C GLY A 100 -1.83 2.75 18.03
N THR A 101 -1.20 1.86 17.26
CA THR A 101 -0.70 2.17 15.92
C THR A 101 -1.85 2.08 14.92
N VAL A 102 -2.03 3.14 14.14
CA VAL A 102 -3.13 3.29 13.18
C VAL A 102 -2.52 3.58 11.80
N PRO A 103 -2.96 2.87 10.74
CA PRO A 103 -2.58 3.22 9.38
C PRO A 103 -3.41 4.44 8.96
N PHE A 104 -2.79 5.62 8.97
CA PHE A 104 -3.47 6.83 8.51
C PHE A 104 -3.51 6.93 6.98
N LEU A 105 -2.67 6.15 6.30
CA LEU A 105 -2.70 5.94 4.86
C LEU A 105 -2.51 4.46 4.55
N ILE A 106 -3.35 3.91 3.68
CA ILE A 106 -3.13 2.60 3.04
C ILE A 106 -2.95 2.83 1.54
N GLY A 107 -1.77 2.50 1.03
CA GLY A 107 -1.44 2.51 -0.38
C GLY A 107 -1.64 1.12 -0.97
N ILE A 108 -2.40 1.05 -2.05
CA ILE A 108 -2.53 -0.17 -2.85
C ILE A 108 -2.30 0.10 -4.33
N GLY A 109 -1.79 -0.90 -5.05
CA GLY A 109 -1.67 -0.84 -6.49
C GLY A 109 -1.91 -2.19 -7.15
N TRP A 110 -2.45 -2.20 -8.36
CA TRP A 110 -2.67 -3.40 -9.15
C TRP A 110 -2.69 -3.06 -10.64
N PHE A 111 -2.63 -4.07 -11.50
CA PHE A 111 -2.67 -3.86 -12.95
C PHE A 111 -4.11 -3.95 -13.50
N GLU A 112 -4.46 -3.01 -14.37
CA GLU A 112 -5.65 -2.99 -15.21
C GLU A 112 -5.18 -2.72 -16.66
N ASP A 113 -5.41 -3.66 -17.58
CA ASP A 113 -5.01 -3.54 -19.00
C ASP A 113 -3.54 -3.11 -19.19
N GLN A 114 -2.61 -3.75 -18.45
CA GLN A 114 -1.16 -3.47 -18.39
C GLN A 114 -0.76 -2.11 -17.77
N SER A 115 -1.72 -1.23 -17.52
CA SER A 115 -1.49 0.00 -16.75
C SER A 115 -1.55 -0.31 -15.27
N MET A 116 -0.82 0.42 -14.44
CA MET A 116 -0.89 0.27 -13.00
C MET A 116 -1.84 1.33 -12.43
N ARG A 117 -2.88 0.87 -11.75
CA ARG A 117 -3.75 1.73 -10.95
C ARG A 117 -3.25 1.76 -9.53
N ILE A 118 -3.13 2.96 -8.97
CA ILE A 118 -2.66 3.21 -7.61
C ILE A 118 -3.77 3.93 -6.84
N GLN A 119 -4.07 3.44 -5.66
CA GLN A 119 -4.97 4.11 -4.73
C GLN A 119 -4.32 4.35 -3.39
N GLN A 120 -4.43 5.59 -2.91
CA GLN A 120 -4.00 5.98 -1.58
C GLN A 120 -5.23 6.38 -0.77
N MET A 121 -5.60 5.54 0.19
CA MET A 121 -6.75 5.79 1.07
C MET A 121 -6.28 6.49 2.34
N PHE A 122 -6.88 7.64 2.65
CA PHE A 122 -6.54 8.45 3.82
C PHE A 122 -7.60 8.27 4.91
N LEU A 123 -7.13 8.20 6.15
CA LEU A 123 -8.01 8.18 7.32
C LEU A 123 -8.42 9.62 7.69
N PRO A 124 -9.71 10.00 7.56
CA PRO A 124 -10.18 11.35 7.92
C PRO A 124 -10.07 11.63 9.41
N GLU A 125 -10.42 10.63 10.22
CA GLU A 125 -10.50 10.75 11.67
C GLU A 125 -10.15 9.40 12.29
N LEU A 126 -9.50 9.41 13.46
CA LEU A 126 -9.21 8.19 14.21
C LEU A 126 -10.52 7.44 14.53
N GLY A 127 -10.54 6.13 14.28
CA GLY A 127 -11.72 5.29 14.47
C GLY A 127 -12.67 5.24 13.27
N ARG A 128 -12.39 5.95 12.17
CA ARG A 128 -13.15 5.87 10.91
C ARG A 128 -12.49 4.98 9.86
N GLU A 129 -11.87 3.87 10.29
CA GLU A 129 -11.08 2.99 9.42
C GLU A 129 -11.94 1.98 8.63
N ALA A 130 -13.22 1.78 9.01
CA ALA A 130 -14.05 0.74 8.40
C ALA A 130 -14.13 0.82 6.85
N PRO A 131 -14.37 1.98 6.21
CA PRO A 131 -14.42 2.07 4.75
C PRO A 131 -13.14 1.58 4.05
N MET A 132 -11.96 2.02 4.53
CA MET A 132 -10.66 1.64 3.94
C MET A 132 -10.32 0.17 4.20
N LEU A 133 -10.70 -0.38 5.36
CA LEU A 133 -10.50 -1.79 5.67
C LEU A 133 -11.38 -2.70 4.80
N HIS A 134 -12.65 -2.34 4.60
CA HIS A 134 -13.53 -3.07 3.68
C HIS A 134 -13.03 -3.01 2.24
N TRP A 135 -12.62 -1.83 1.77
CA TRP A 135 -12.04 -1.66 0.44
C TRP A 135 -10.79 -2.52 0.24
N LEU A 136 -9.85 -2.48 1.21
CA LEU A 136 -8.66 -3.32 1.19
C LEU A 136 -9.01 -4.81 1.18
N ARG A 137 -9.96 -5.23 2.02
CA ARG A 137 -10.40 -6.64 2.10
C ARG A 137 -10.84 -7.13 0.72
N ASP A 138 -11.70 -6.38 0.06
CA ASP A 138 -12.27 -6.79 -1.22
C ASP A 138 -11.19 -6.86 -2.31
N ARG A 139 -10.21 -5.94 -2.28
CA ARG A 139 -9.05 -5.97 -3.20
C ARG A 139 -8.11 -7.16 -2.94
N VAL A 140 -7.84 -7.48 -1.68
CA VAL A 140 -7.04 -8.68 -1.32
C VAL A 140 -7.74 -9.96 -1.77
N GLN A 141 -9.07 -10.04 -1.65
CA GLN A 141 -9.82 -11.24 -2.10
C GLN A 141 -9.80 -11.43 -3.62
N GLN A 142 -9.58 -10.36 -4.38
CA GLN A 142 -9.48 -10.40 -5.84
C GLN A 142 -8.05 -10.65 -6.34
N SER A 143 -7.05 -10.55 -5.47
CA SER A 143 -5.64 -10.68 -5.88
C SER A 143 -5.20 -12.14 -5.95
N SER A 144 -4.18 -12.40 -6.78
CA SER A 144 -3.51 -13.70 -6.88
C SER A 144 -2.35 -13.84 -5.89
N CYS A 145 -1.77 -12.71 -5.49
CA CYS A 145 -0.72 -12.59 -4.50
C CYS A 145 -0.72 -11.17 -3.92
N VAL A 146 -0.07 -10.98 -2.78
CA VAL A 146 0.17 -9.65 -2.19
C VAL A 146 1.67 -9.37 -2.16
N VAL A 147 2.06 -8.24 -2.72
CA VAL A 147 3.45 -7.77 -2.77
C VAL A 147 3.60 -6.60 -1.80
N SER A 148 4.54 -6.70 -0.87
CA SER A 148 4.85 -5.63 0.10
C SER A 148 6.32 -5.67 0.47
N PHE A 149 6.82 -4.59 1.04
CA PHE A 149 8.16 -4.54 1.62
C PHE A 149 8.05 -4.71 3.14
N ASN A 150 8.61 -5.80 3.69
CA ASN A 150 8.52 -6.13 5.12
C ASN A 150 7.08 -6.32 5.68
N GLY A 151 6.08 -6.47 4.81
CA GLY A 151 4.67 -6.55 5.24
C GLY A 151 4.30 -7.78 6.06
N LYS A 152 5.06 -8.89 5.97
CA LYS A 152 4.88 -10.05 6.86
C LYS A 152 5.14 -9.72 8.33
N THR A 153 6.04 -8.77 8.59
CA THR A 153 6.47 -8.40 9.95
C THR A 153 5.79 -7.12 10.44
N PHE A 154 5.32 -6.26 9.53
CA PHE A 154 4.80 -4.94 9.85
C PHE A 154 3.35 -4.71 9.38
N ASP A 155 3.15 -4.46 8.08
CA ASP A 155 1.86 -4.02 7.53
C ASP A 155 0.73 -4.99 7.83
N TRP A 156 0.94 -6.28 7.56
CA TRP A 156 -0.11 -7.27 7.69
C TRP A 156 -0.49 -7.57 9.15
N PRO A 157 0.45 -7.79 10.08
CA PRO A 157 0.13 -7.86 11.51
C PRO A 157 -0.66 -6.64 12.02
N LEU A 158 -0.25 -5.42 11.62
CA LEU A 158 -0.94 -4.18 11.97
C LEU A 158 -2.38 -4.17 11.42
N LEU A 159 -2.55 -4.45 10.13
CA LEU A 159 -3.86 -4.45 9.48
C LEU A 159 -4.79 -5.51 10.07
N ARG A 160 -4.28 -6.71 10.40
CA ARG A 160 -5.06 -7.74 11.11
C ARG A 160 -5.61 -7.24 12.44
N ASN A 161 -4.80 -6.53 13.22
CA ASN A 161 -5.27 -5.93 14.47
C ASN A 161 -6.36 -4.87 14.19
N ARG A 162 -6.19 -4.05 13.15
CA ARG A 162 -7.20 -3.04 12.77
C ARG A 162 -8.51 -3.66 12.30
N PHE A 163 -8.46 -4.75 11.53
CA PHE A 163 -9.62 -5.55 11.14
C PHE A 163 -10.40 -6.03 12.37
N VAL A 164 -9.71 -6.63 13.35
CA VAL A 164 -10.32 -7.11 14.59
C VAL A 164 -10.97 -5.96 15.38
N LEU A 165 -10.25 -4.86 15.58
CA LEU A 165 -10.74 -3.69 16.35
C LEU A 165 -11.96 -3.04 15.69
N ASN A 166 -12.03 -3.01 14.37
CA ASN A 166 -13.17 -2.48 13.61
C ASN A 166 -14.28 -3.51 13.37
N ARG A 167 -14.15 -4.74 13.91
CA ARG A 167 -15.09 -5.85 13.70
C ARG A 167 -15.33 -6.20 12.23
N VAL A 168 -14.31 -5.98 11.39
CA VAL A 168 -14.30 -6.35 9.99
C VAL A 168 -13.56 -7.68 9.86
N ARG A 169 -14.15 -8.67 9.19
CA ARG A 169 -13.47 -9.95 8.95
C ARG A 169 -12.25 -9.72 8.06
N ALA A 170 -11.06 -9.98 8.60
CA ALA A 170 -9.83 -9.94 7.82
C ALA A 170 -9.87 -10.98 6.68
N PRO A 171 -9.44 -10.62 5.46
CA PRO A 171 -9.34 -11.59 4.38
C PRO A 171 -8.18 -12.57 4.67
N VAL A 172 -8.23 -13.73 4.04
CA VAL A 172 -7.07 -14.62 3.96
C VAL A 172 -6.19 -14.07 2.84
N LEU A 173 -4.89 -13.92 3.09
CA LEU A 173 -3.96 -13.59 2.01
C LEU A 173 -3.92 -14.77 1.02
N PRO A 174 -3.99 -14.51 -0.29
CA PRO A 174 -3.87 -15.54 -1.32
C PRO A 174 -2.52 -16.27 -1.26
#